data_AF-A0A535I1J9-F1
#
_entry.id   AF-A0A535I1J9-F1
#
_cell.length_a   1.000
_cell.length_b   1.000
_cell.length_c   1.000
_cell.angle_alpha   90.00
_cell.angle_beta   90.00
_cell.angle_gamma   90.00
#
_symmetry.space_group_name_H-M   'P 1'
#
loop_
_entity.id
_entity.type
_entity.pdbx_description
1 polymer ?
#
loop_
_entity_poly.entity_id
_entity_poly.type
_entity_poly.pdbx_seq_one_letter_code
_entity_poly.pdbx_strand_id
1 'polypeptide(L)'
;MRLYDVPLLDLGKLANYQPVAVGAFVIAYALVFVLYLSAYRAARQMDGVRDLWLVLGCTLVLCSILLWVYPLGANDVYDYIFRAREWVVYDYNPLVVRPDQLSADPWYPFVVWTWAASPYGPLWTYVSYALYRLAGDDWLRNLVAFKLLAVLCIVVCSSLIYALVRTRGKGTAVAVVLLFAWNPLLLFESVVNGHNDVLMMTGVLGALWLYTRRRFTLALVAGVLAALVKVSALVVVPVLFVACVRAMRESGKGAGQSGAVSAPLRGVSRLLNRGSGPARVFSFGVSTVTLCLAIVAVLYAPCLAQRTLHDLGGGHRQACA
;
A
#
# COMPACT_ATOMS: atom_id res chain seq x y z
N MET A 1 12.25 -21.90 -23.75
CA MET A 1 11.53 -22.12 -22.48
C MET A 1 10.85 -20.82 -22.13
N ARG A 2 9.51 -20.75 -22.04
CA ARG A 2 8.88 -19.54 -21.49
C ARG A 2 9.01 -19.64 -19.97
N LEU A 3 9.43 -18.56 -19.32
CA LEU A 3 9.64 -18.55 -17.85
C LEU A 3 8.38 -19.00 -17.09
N TYR A 4 7.20 -18.76 -17.67
CA TYR A 4 5.89 -19.13 -17.14
C TYR A 4 5.54 -20.62 -17.23
N ASP A 5 6.33 -21.42 -17.94
CA ASP A 5 6.13 -22.87 -18.04
C ASP A 5 6.82 -23.62 -16.88
N VAL A 6 7.61 -22.91 -16.06
CA VAL A 6 8.42 -23.49 -14.99
C VAL A 6 7.79 -23.19 -13.64
N PRO A 7 7.29 -24.21 -12.91
CA PRO A 7 6.67 -23.98 -11.62
C PRO A 7 7.66 -23.44 -10.59
N LEU A 8 7.18 -22.48 -9.79
CA LEU A 8 7.89 -21.96 -8.61
C LEU A 8 9.31 -21.47 -8.89
N LEU A 9 9.55 -20.92 -10.08
CA LEU A 9 10.83 -20.31 -10.42
C LEU A 9 11.01 -19.03 -9.60
N ASP A 10 12.19 -18.87 -8.99
CA ASP A 10 12.56 -17.68 -8.22
C ASP A 10 13.91 -17.13 -8.71
N LEU A 11 14.26 -15.92 -8.28
CA LEU A 11 15.51 -15.27 -8.66
C LEU A 11 16.75 -16.13 -8.32
N GLY A 12 16.73 -16.88 -7.22
CA GLY A 12 17.82 -17.75 -6.79
C GLY A 12 18.03 -18.91 -7.75
N LYS A 13 16.95 -19.58 -8.14
CA LYS A 13 16.96 -20.67 -9.14
C LYS A 13 17.41 -20.16 -10.50
N LEU A 14 16.92 -19.00 -10.94
CA LEU A 14 17.35 -18.37 -12.20
C LEU A 14 18.83 -18.02 -12.22
N ALA A 15 19.36 -17.55 -11.09
CA ALA A 15 20.76 -17.21 -10.92
C ALA A 15 21.65 -18.42 -10.62
N ASN A 16 21.10 -19.64 -10.54
CA ASN A 16 21.79 -20.83 -10.04
C ASN A 16 22.52 -20.58 -8.70
N TYR A 17 21.94 -19.74 -7.84
CA TYR A 17 22.49 -19.30 -6.56
C TYR A 17 23.92 -18.75 -6.64
N GLN A 18 24.32 -18.18 -7.79
CA GLN A 18 25.65 -17.62 -7.96
C GLN A 18 25.82 -16.29 -7.18
N PRO A 19 26.88 -16.14 -6.35
CA PRO A 19 27.13 -14.90 -5.61
C PRO A 19 27.28 -13.66 -6.50
N VAL A 20 27.83 -13.83 -7.70
CA VAL A 20 28.02 -12.75 -8.67
C VAL A 20 26.68 -12.17 -9.12
N ALA A 21 25.67 -13.02 -9.35
CA ALA A 21 24.34 -12.57 -9.73
C ALA A 21 23.66 -11.81 -8.59
N VAL A 22 23.84 -12.23 -7.34
CA VAL A 22 23.36 -11.50 -6.16
C VAL A 22 24.04 -10.13 -6.06
N GLY A 23 25.36 -10.07 -6.23
CA GLY A 23 26.10 -8.80 -6.25
C GLY A 23 25.62 -7.86 -7.34
N ALA A 24 25.43 -8.36 -8.56
CA ALA A 24 24.90 -7.60 -9.68
C ALA A 24 23.48 -7.07 -9.41
N PHE A 25 22.59 -7.90 -8.84
CA PHE A 25 21.24 -7.49 -8.46
C PHE A 25 21.27 -6.37 -7.41
N VAL A 26 22.08 -6.52 -6.35
CA VAL A 26 22.21 -5.50 -5.30
C VAL A 26 22.73 -4.18 -5.86
N ILE A 27 23.74 -4.22 -6.73
CA ILE A 27 24.29 -3.01 -7.38
C ILE A 27 23.24 -2.35 -8.27
N ALA A 28 22.56 -3.12 -9.12
CA ALA A 28 21.51 -2.60 -9.98
C ALA A 28 20.38 -1.95 -9.17
N TYR A 29 19.95 -2.60 -8.09
CA TYR A 29 18.90 -2.08 -7.22
C TYR A 29 19.35 -0.80 -6.48
N ALA A 30 20.61 -0.76 -6.01
CA ALA A 30 21.19 0.44 -5.41
C ALA A 30 21.23 1.62 -6.40
N LEU A 31 21.62 1.37 -7.66
CA LEU A 31 21.61 2.39 -8.72
C LEU A 31 20.19 2.91 -8.98
N VAL A 32 19.19 2.02 -9.04
CA VAL A 32 17.78 2.43 -9.17
C VAL A 32 17.34 3.30 -8.00
N PHE A 33 17.77 2.98 -6.77
CA PHE A 33 17.49 3.84 -5.60
C PHE A 33 18.17 5.20 -5.69
N VAL A 34 19.41 5.28 -6.18
CA VAL A 34 20.09 6.57 -6.42
C VAL A 34 19.33 7.41 -7.44
N LEU A 35 18.91 6.82 -8.56
CA LEU A 35 18.10 7.50 -9.58
C LEU A 35 16.75 7.95 -9.01
N TYR A 36 16.08 7.09 -8.25
CA TYR A 36 14.83 7.41 -7.57
C TYR A 36 14.97 8.60 -6.60
N LEU A 37 16.02 8.64 -5.77
CA LEU A 37 16.29 9.76 -4.87
C LEU A 37 16.64 11.04 -5.64
N SER A 38 17.33 10.93 -6.78
CA SER A 38 17.60 12.07 -7.65
C SER A 38 16.31 12.65 -8.26
N ALA A 39 15.40 11.77 -8.72
CA ALA A 39 14.10 12.16 -9.25
C ALA A 39 13.22 12.81 -8.16
N TYR A 40 13.24 12.27 -6.94
CA TYR A 40 12.57 12.89 -5.79
C TYR A 40 13.09 14.31 -5.51
N ARG A 41 14.42 14.53 -5.54
CA ARG A 41 15.01 15.86 -5.34
C ARG A 41 14.56 16.84 -6.43
N ALA A 42 14.51 16.41 -7.70
CA ALA A 42 14.01 17.23 -8.79
C ALA A 42 12.51 17.55 -8.63
N ALA A 43 11.71 16.57 -8.21
CA ALA A 43 10.26 16.74 -8.02
C ALA A 43 9.88 17.70 -6.90
N ARG A 44 10.81 18.06 -6.00
CA ARG A 44 10.57 19.12 -5.00
C ARG A 44 10.38 20.50 -5.61
N GLN A 45 10.82 20.71 -6.85
CA GLN A 45 10.64 21.95 -7.60
C GLN A 45 9.36 21.93 -8.46
N MET A 46 8.70 20.77 -8.58
CA MET A 46 7.52 20.57 -9.41
C MET A 46 6.25 20.89 -8.63
N ASP A 47 5.32 21.62 -9.23
CA ASP A 47 4.07 22.00 -8.59
C ASP A 47 2.89 22.04 -9.57
N GLY A 48 1.70 21.77 -9.04
CA GLY A 48 0.46 21.80 -9.81
C GLY A 48 0.14 20.51 -10.59
N VAL A 49 -0.96 20.60 -11.33
CA VAL A 49 -1.64 19.43 -11.93
C VAL A 49 -0.90 18.90 -13.16
N ARG A 50 -0.25 19.77 -13.96
CA ARG A 50 0.53 19.35 -15.13
C ARG A 50 1.69 18.44 -14.73
N ASP A 51 2.41 18.83 -13.69
CA ASP A 51 3.54 18.09 -13.16
C ASP A 51 3.10 16.76 -12.53
N LEU A 52 1.95 16.74 -11.85
CA LEU A 52 1.31 15.50 -11.40
C LEU A 52 1.05 14.55 -12.58
N TRP A 53 0.46 15.03 -13.67
CA TRP A 53 0.21 14.21 -14.86
C TRP A 53 1.48 13.69 -15.51
N LEU A 54 2.56 14.47 -15.51
CA LEU A 54 3.87 14.01 -15.96
C LEU A 54 4.36 12.83 -15.10
N VAL A 55 4.34 12.97 -13.77
CA VAL A 55 4.75 11.91 -12.85
C VAL A 55 3.90 10.66 -13.04
N LEU A 56 2.57 10.80 -13.12
CA LEU A 56 1.67 9.66 -13.33
C LEU A 56 1.85 9.02 -14.71
N GLY A 57 2.08 9.81 -15.76
CA GLY A 57 2.37 9.31 -17.10
C GLY A 57 3.64 8.47 -17.12
N CYS A 58 4.72 8.97 -16.51
CA CYS A 58 5.96 8.21 -16.34
C CYS A 58 5.76 6.96 -15.46
N THR A 59 4.96 7.03 -14.39
CA THR A 59 4.60 5.86 -13.58
C THR A 59 3.94 4.80 -14.45
N LEU A 60 2.99 5.17 -15.31
CA LEU A 60 2.31 4.24 -16.22
C LEU A 60 3.28 3.62 -17.23
N VAL A 61 4.24 4.39 -17.76
CA VAL A 61 5.29 3.86 -18.63
C VAL A 61 6.14 2.83 -17.88
N LEU A 62 6.63 3.16 -16.67
CA LEU A 62 7.40 2.23 -15.84
C LEU A 62 6.61 0.96 -15.55
N CYS A 63 5.36 1.10 -15.08
CA CYS A 63 4.47 -0.03 -14.84
C CYS A 63 4.27 -0.87 -16.10
N SER A 64 4.08 -0.26 -17.27
CA SER A 64 3.87 -1.00 -18.53
C SER A 64 5.05 -1.89 -18.91
N ILE A 65 6.28 -1.47 -18.58
CA ILE A 65 7.49 -2.28 -18.76
C ILE A 65 7.51 -3.41 -17.74
N LEU A 66 7.22 -3.10 -16.46
CA LEU A 66 7.25 -4.05 -15.35
C LEU A 66 6.14 -5.11 -15.40
N LEU A 67 5.01 -4.84 -16.06
CA LEU A 67 3.92 -5.79 -16.25
C LEU A 67 4.42 -7.12 -16.86
N TRP A 68 5.37 -7.03 -17.78
CA TRP A 68 5.91 -8.17 -18.53
C TRP A 68 7.08 -8.89 -17.84
N VAL A 69 7.54 -8.38 -16.70
CA VAL A 69 8.58 -9.04 -15.93
C VAL A 69 7.97 -10.24 -15.21
N TYR A 70 8.62 -11.40 -15.27
CA TYR A 70 8.21 -12.59 -14.50
C TYR A 70 8.22 -12.26 -12.98
N PRO A 71 7.31 -12.81 -12.16
CA PRO A 71 7.34 -12.60 -10.71
C PRO A 71 8.55 -13.30 -10.07
N LEU A 72 9.67 -12.57 -9.97
CA LEU A 72 10.97 -13.12 -9.56
C LEU A 72 11.17 -13.17 -8.05
N GLY A 73 10.49 -12.30 -7.30
CA GLY A 73 10.71 -12.11 -5.86
C GLY A 73 9.74 -12.91 -4.98
N ALA A 74 8.52 -13.15 -5.47
CA ALA A 74 7.51 -13.92 -4.76
C ALA A 74 6.52 -14.57 -5.74
N ASN A 75 6.00 -15.73 -5.36
CA ASN A 75 5.09 -16.53 -6.18
C ASN A 75 3.61 -16.40 -5.73
N ASP A 76 3.29 -15.49 -4.80
CA ASP A 76 1.93 -15.34 -4.23
C ASP A 76 0.85 -15.08 -5.29
N VAL A 77 1.20 -14.41 -6.41
CA VAL A 77 0.25 -14.16 -7.50
C VAL A 77 -0.31 -15.47 -8.08
N TYR A 78 0.48 -16.53 -8.08
CA TYR A 78 0.05 -17.84 -8.53
C TYR A 78 -0.91 -18.49 -7.53
N ASP A 79 -0.68 -18.33 -6.23
CA ASP A 79 -1.66 -18.71 -5.21
C ASP A 79 -2.97 -17.94 -5.42
N TYR A 80 -2.94 -16.63 -5.68
CA TYR A 80 -4.15 -15.83 -5.88
C TYR A 80 -4.99 -16.32 -7.06
N ILE A 81 -4.31 -16.59 -8.18
CA ILE A 81 -4.95 -17.09 -9.40
C ILE A 81 -5.54 -18.48 -9.15
N PHE A 82 -4.79 -19.37 -8.49
CA PHE A 82 -5.28 -20.70 -8.15
C PHE A 82 -6.46 -20.66 -7.18
N ARG A 83 -6.46 -19.75 -6.19
CA ARG A 83 -7.60 -19.55 -5.27
C ARG A 83 -8.85 -19.07 -6.00
N ALA A 84 -8.69 -18.25 -7.03
CA ALA A 84 -9.81 -17.85 -7.86
C ALA A 84 -10.33 -19.04 -8.70
N ARG A 85 -9.42 -19.87 -9.22
CA ARG A 85 -9.74 -21.10 -9.96
C ARG A 85 -10.49 -22.13 -9.12
N GLU A 86 -10.07 -22.35 -7.86
CA GLU A 86 -10.78 -23.18 -6.87
C GLU A 86 -12.28 -22.84 -6.85
N TRP A 87 -12.59 -21.55 -6.82
CA TRP A 87 -13.99 -21.12 -6.84
C TRP A 87 -14.62 -21.22 -8.23
N VAL A 88 -13.99 -20.68 -9.26
CA VAL A 88 -14.62 -20.55 -10.59
C VAL A 88 -14.86 -21.90 -11.26
N VAL A 89 -13.93 -22.85 -11.11
CA VAL A 89 -13.94 -24.14 -11.82
C VAL A 89 -14.54 -25.25 -10.96
N TYR A 90 -14.29 -25.23 -9.65
CA TYR A 90 -14.68 -26.32 -8.75
C TYR A 90 -15.81 -25.95 -7.77
N ASP A 91 -16.28 -24.70 -7.79
CA ASP A 91 -17.25 -24.15 -6.84
C ASP A 91 -16.80 -24.29 -5.37
N TYR A 92 -15.48 -24.34 -5.15
CA TYR A 92 -14.88 -24.47 -3.84
C TYR A 92 -14.65 -23.11 -3.20
N ASN A 93 -14.93 -23.00 -1.90
CA ASN A 93 -14.64 -21.80 -1.14
C ASN A 93 -13.16 -21.80 -0.71
N PRO A 94 -12.30 -20.93 -1.27
CA PRO A 94 -10.87 -20.91 -0.97
C PRO A 94 -10.56 -20.44 0.47
N LEU A 95 -11.55 -19.92 1.21
CA LEU A 95 -11.41 -19.57 2.62
C LEU A 95 -11.50 -20.79 3.55
N VAL A 96 -11.91 -21.95 3.02
CA VAL A 96 -12.12 -23.19 3.80
C VAL A 96 -11.38 -24.36 3.16
N VAL A 97 -11.41 -24.43 1.83
CA VAL A 97 -10.79 -25.51 1.06
C VAL A 97 -9.31 -25.22 0.83
N ARG A 98 -8.52 -26.30 0.86
CA ARG A 98 -7.06 -26.27 0.68
C ARG A 98 -6.69 -26.76 -0.74
N PRO A 99 -5.60 -26.25 -1.35
CA PRO A 99 -5.23 -26.65 -2.71
C PRO A 99 -4.83 -28.11 -2.84
N ASP A 100 -4.33 -28.74 -1.78
CA ASP A 100 -3.90 -30.16 -1.77
C ASP A 100 -5.02 -31.14 -2.20
N GLN A 101 -6.29 -30.74 -2.04
CA GLN A 101 -7.46 -31.48 -2.52
C GLN A 101 -7.60 -31.46 -4.06
N LEU A 102 -6.91 -30.55 -4.73
CA LEU A 102 -6.90 -30.37 -6.18
C LEU A 102 -5.52 -30.70 -6.78
N SER A 103 -4.79 -31.64 -6.19
CA SER A 103 -3.45 -32.04 -6.65
C SER A 103 -3.37 -32.56 -8.09
N ALA A 104 -4.50 -32.98 -8.67
CA ALA A 104 -4.59 -33.38 -10.08
C ALA A 104 -4.78 -32.20 -11.05
N ASP A 105 -5.03 -30.97 -10.56
CA ASP A 105 -5.20 -29.80 -11.41
C ASP A 105 -3.86 -29.40 -12.08
N PRO A 106 -3.85 -29.06 -13.39
CA PRO A 106 -2.62 -28.71 -14.09
C PRO A 106 -1.86 -27.51 -13.53
N TRP A 107 -2.52 -26.60 -12.81
CA TRP A 107 -1.92 -25.39 -12.24
C TRP A 107 -1.42 -25.61 -10.81
N TYR A 108 -1.78 -26.74 -10.19
CA TYR A 108 -1.35 -27.09 -8.84
C TYR A 108 0.18 -27.00 -8.61
N PRO A 109 1.05 -27.40 -9.56
CA PRO A 109 2.51 -27.28 -9.39
C PRO A 109 3.02 -25.85 -9.13
N PHE A 110 2.27 -24.82 -9.51
CA PHE A 110 2.64 -23.41 -9.34
C PHE A 110 2.23 -22.82 -7.99
N VAL A 111 1.46 -23.56 -7.19
CA VAL A 111 0.91 -23.11 -5.90
C VAL A 111 1.95 -23.30 -4.81
N VAL A 112 2.21 -22.26 -4.01
CA VAL A 112 3.18 -22.32 -2.90
C VAL A 112 2.51 -22.86 -1.64
N TRP A 113 1.31 -22.37 -1.35
CA TRP A 113 0.62 -22.62 -0.07
C TRP A 113 -0.43 -23.72 -0.22
N THR A 114 0.02 -24.93 -0.56
CA THR A 114 -0.86 -26.07 -0.88
C THR A 114 -1.61 -26.67 0.31
N TRP A 115 -1.09 -26.45 1.52
CA TRP A 115 -1.58 -27.10 2.75
C TRP A 115 -2.45 -26.20 3.63
N ALA A 116 -2.70 -24.95 3.22
CA ALA A 116 -3.47 -23.97 3.97
C ALA A 116 -4.64 -23.44 3.13
N ALA A 117 -5.73 -23.06 3.78
CA ALA A 117 -6.76 -22.24 3.14
C ALA A 117 -6.21 -20.81 2.92
N SER A 118 -6.88 -20.03 2.07
CA SER A 118 -6.48 -18.65 1.78
C SER A 118 -6.34 -17.82 3.07
N PRO A 119 -5.17 -17.21 3.34
CA PRO A 119 -4.98 -16.34 4.50
C PRO A 119 -5.55 -14.93 4.28
N TYR A 120 -6.16 -14.68 3.12
CA TYR A 120 -6.71 -13.38 2.74
C TYR A 120 -8.19 -13.26 3.08
N GLY A 121 -8.67 -12.03 3.20
CA GLY A 121 -10.06 -11.79 3.59
C GLY A 121 -11.06 -11.98 2.43
N PRO A 122 -12.36 -12.05 2.74
CA PRO A 122 -13.40 -12.33 1.74
C PRO A 122 -13.42 -11.35 0.56
N LEU A 123 -13.12 -10.06 0.78
CA LEU A 123 -13.15 -9.08 -0.31
C LEU A 123 -12.06 -9.37 -1.34
N TRP A 124 -10.87 -9.79 -0.90
CA TRP A 124 -9.82 -10.23 -1.82
C TRP A 124 -10.26 -11.43 -2.66
N THR A 125 -10.95 -12.39 -2.03
CA THR A 125 -11.47 -13.56 -2.72
C THR A 125 -12.44 -13.19 -3.84
N TYR A 126 -13.41 -12.30 -3.58
CA TYR A 126 -14.34 -11.82 -4.60
C TYR A 126 -13.65 -11.05 -5.73
N VAL A 127 -12.66 -10.22 -5.41
CA VAL A 127 -11.87 -9.49 -6.42
C VAL A 127 -11.09 -10.46 -7.30
N SER A 128 -10.42 -11.44 -6.69
CA SER A 128 -9.65 -12.47 -7.40
C SER A 128 -10.55 -13.31 -8.31
N TYR A 129 -11.72 -13.70 -7.82
CA TYR A 129 -12.77 -14.37 -8.60
C TYR A 129 -13.17 -13.55 -9.83
N ALA A 130 -13.45 -12.26 -9.65
CA ALA A 130 -13.85 -11.38 -10.74
C ALA A 130 -12.75 -11.23 -11.80
N LEU A 131 -11.49 -11.06 -11.37
CA LEU A 131 -10.34 -11.00 -12.27
C LEU A 131 -10.19 -12.28 -13.08
N TYR A 132 -10.30 -13.45 -12.44
CA TYR A 132 -10.21 -14.73 -13.12
C TYR A 132 -11.33 -14.92 -14.15
N ARG A 133 -12.57 -14.59 -13.78
CA ARG A 133 -13.73 -14.66 -14.69
C ARG A 133 -13.53 -13.78 -15.93
N LEU A 134 -12.89 -12.62 -15.78
CA LEU A 134 -12.58 -11.71 -16.90
C LEU A 134 -11.39 -12.22 -17.75
N ALA A 135 -10.36 -12.79 -17.12
CA ALA A 135 -9.17 -13.29 -17.80
C ALA A 135 -9.42 -14.62 -18.54
N GLY A 136 -10.35 -15.44 -18.04
CA GLY A 136 -10.62 -16.79 -18.51
C GLY A 136 -9.61 -17.80 -17.99
N ASP A 137 -9.66 -19.03 -18.52
CA ASP A 137 -8.77 -20.13 -18.12
C ASP A 137 -7.42 -20.07 -18.85
N ASP A 138 -6.71 -18.94 -18.73
CA ASP A 138 -5.38 -18.73 -19.30
C ASP A 138 -4.45 -18.07 -18.26
N TRP A 139 -3.29 -18.68 -18.06
CA TRP A 139 -2.35 -18.28 -17.01
C TRP A 139 -1.79 -16.87 -17.22
N LEU A 140 -1.40 -16.55 -18.46
CA LEU A 140 -0.78 -15.27 -18.77
C LEU A 140 -1.80 -14.13 -18.67
N ARG A 141 -3.02 -14.34 -19.15
CA ARG A 141 -4.12 -13.37 -19.01
C ARG A 141 -4.45 -13.10 -17.55
N ASN A 142 -4.50 -14.15 -16.72
CA ASN A 142 -4.71 -13.99 -15.29
C ASN A 142 -3.57 -13.19 -14.66
N LEU A 143 -2.32 -13.57 -14.91
CA LEU A 143 -1.16 -12.84 -14.38
C LEU A 143 -1.20 -11.34 -14.74
N VAL A 144 -1.47 -11.03 -16.01
CA VAL A 144 -1.58 -9.65 -16.49
C VAL A 144 -2.77 -8.95 -15.82
N ALA A 145 -3.93 -9.59 -15.66
CA ALA A 145 -5.10 -9.00 -15.01
C ALA A 145 -4.85 -8.61 -13.55
N PHE A 146 -4.19 -9.49 -12.77
CA PHE A 146 -3.81 -9.19 -11.38
C PHE A 146 -2.81 -8.05 -11.29
N LYS A 147 -1.81 -8.02 -12.18
CA LYS A 147 -0.84 -6.92 -12.22
C LYS A 147 -1.46 -5.60 -12.68
N LEU A 148 -2.41 -5.63 -13.62
CA LEU A 148 -3.15 -4.44 -14.04
C LEU A 148 -4.00 -3.87 -12.90
N LEU A 149 -4.59 -4.72 -12.05
CA LEU A 149 -5.26 -4.26 -10.83
C LEU A 149 -4.27 -3.54 -9.91
N ALA A 150 -3.05 -4.07 -9.73
CA ALA A 150 -2.03 -3.39 -8.94
C ALA A 150 -1.67 -2.02 -9.52
N VAL A 151 -1.47 -1.91 -10.84
CA VAL A 151 -1.21 -0.63 -11.52
C VAL A 151 -2.35 0.37 -11.31
N LEU A 152 -3.60 -0.07 -11.45
CA LEU A 152 -4.77 0.77 -11.18
C LEU A 152 -4.76 1.28 -9.74
N CYS A 153 -4.50 0.41 -8.77
CA CYS A 153 -4.42 0.78 -7.36
C CYS A 153 -3.29 1.78 -7.08
N ILE A 154 -2.14 1.68 -7.75
CA ILE A 154 -1.04 2.66 -7.64
C ILE A 154 -1.51 4.05 -8.10
N VAL A 155 -2.23 4.14 -9.21
CA VAL A 155 -2.75 5.41 -9.73
C VAL A 155 -3.78 6.02 -8.78
N VAL A 156 -4.70 5.19 -8.25
CA VAL A 156 -5.71 5.63 -7.28
C VAL A 156 -5.04 6.09 -5.98
N CYS A 157 -4.10 5.30 -5.44
CA CYS A 157 -3.32 5.68 -4.25
C CYS A 157 -2.58 7.01 -4.47
N SER A 158 -1.93 7.18 -5.63
CA SER A 158 -1.22 8.41 -5.98
C SER A 158 -2.15 9.63 -6.00
N SER A 159 -3.35 9.47 -6.57
CA SER A 159 -4.37 10.51 -6.62
C SER A 159 -4.90 10.88 -5.23
N LEU A 160 -5.13 9.87 -4.37
CA LEU A 160 -5.54 10.06 -2.98
C LEU A 160 -4.45 10.76 -2.17
N ILE A 161 -3.20 10.33 -2.32
CA ILE A 161 -2.03 10.96 -1.69
C ILE A 161 -1.97 12.43 -2.10
N TYR A 162 -1.99 12.73 -3.40
CA TYR A 162 -2.00 14.11 -3.89
C TYR A 162 -3.11 14.94 -3.24
N ALA A 163 -4.34 14.42 -3.21
CA ALA A 163 -5.48 15.10 -2.60
C ALA A 163 -5.30 15.37 -1.10
N LEU A 164 -4.61 14.49 -0.37
CA LEU A 164 -4.30 14.63 1.05
C LEU A 164 -3.19 15.64 1.34
N VAL A 165 -2.19 15.76 0.46
CA VAL A 165 -0.99 16.59 0.70
C VAL A 165 -1.00 17.94 0.00
N ARG A 166 -1.85 18.16 -1.03
CA ARG A 166 -1.83 19.38 -1.87
C ARG A 166 -2.02 20.70 -1.12
N THR A 167 -2.56 20.67 0.09
CA THR A 167 -2.75 21.87 0.93
C THR A 167 -1.58 22.16 1.87
N ARG A 168 -0.53 21.32 1.88
CA ARG A 168 0.57 21.37 2.86
C ARG A 168 1.79 22.19 2.43
N GLY A 169 1.76 22.79 1.24
CA GLY A 169 2.82 23.66 0.75
C GLY A 169 3.13 23.44 -0.73
N LYS A 170 3.69 24.46 -1.37
CA LYS A 170 4.11 24.42 -2.78
C LYS A 170 5.21 23.37 -2.97
N GLY A 171 5.14 22.62 -4.07
CA GLY A 171 6.15 21.61 -4.43
C GLY A 171 6.10 20.30 -3.62
N THR A 172 5.41 20.28 -2.47
CA THR A 172 5.36 19.09 -1.60
C THR A 172 4.53 17.96 -2.22
N ALA A 173 3.45 18.30 -2.93
CA ALA A 173 2.46 17.31 -3.32
C ALA A 173 2.97 16.35 -4.40
N VAL A 174 3.55 16.90 -5.47
CA VAL A 174 4.10 16.11 -6.58
C VAL A 174 5.28 15.27 -6.10
N ALA A 175 6.16 15.84 -5.27
CA ALA A 175 7.29 15.12 -4.69
C ALA A 175 6.86 13.91 -3.83
N VAL A 176 5.82 14.04 -3.01
CA VAL A 176 5.30 12.91 -2.20
C VAL A 176 4.62 11.86 -3.07
N VAL A 177 3.91 12.27 -4.13
CA VAL A 177 3.35 11.32 -5.10
C VAL A 177 4.45 10.54 -5.80
N LEU A 178 5.53 11.20 -6.25
CA LEU A 178 6.68 10.52 -6.86
C LEU A 178 7.32 9.55 -5.86
N LEU A 179 7.54 9.98 -4.61
CA LEU A 179 8.10 9.14 -3.55
C LEU A 179 7.26 7.87 -3.32
N PHE A 180 5.94 7.92 -3.53
CA PHE A 180 5.10 6.74 -3.46
C PHE A 180 5.15 5.93 -4.77
N ALA A 181 4.84 6.56 -5.90
CA ALA A 181 4.57 5.89 -7.17
C ALA A 181 5.83 5.33 -7.83
N TRP A 182 6.99 5.94 -7.59
CA TRP A 182 8.28 5.53 -8.15
C TRP A 182 9.15 4.78 -7.13
N ASN A 183 8.62 4.45 -5.96
CA ASN A 183 9.35 3.65 -4.98
C ASN A 183 9.71 2.28 -5.61
N PRO A 184 11.01 1.97 -5.81
CA PRO A 184 11.41 0.75 -6.50
C PRO A 184 10.89 -0.51 -5.81
N LEU A 185 10.82 -0.51 -4.47
CA LEU A 185 10.30 -1.63 -3.70
C LEU A 185 8.79 -1.79 -3.87
N LEU A 186 8.04 -0.69 -3.90
CA LEU A 186 6.60 -0.74 -4.13
C LEU A 186 6.28 -1.29 -5.52
N LEU A 187 7.00 -0.84 -6.55
CA LEU A 187 6.84 -1.30 -7.92
C LEU A 187 7.23 -2.77 -8.07
N PHE A 188 8.31 -3.19 -7.41
CA PHE A 188 8.76 -4.58 -7.42
C PHE A 188 7.72 -5.51 -6.75
N GLU A 189 7.29 -5.22 -5.54
CA GLU A 189 6.33 -6.07 -4.84
C GLU A 189 4.92 -6.03 -5.48
N SER A 190 4.46 -4.85 -5.89
CA SER A 190 3.07 -4.71 -6.39
C SER A 190 2.93 -5.11 -7.85
N VAL A 191 3.82 -4.62 -8.74
CA VAL A 191 3.67 -4.78 -10.20
C VAL A 191 4.46 -5.99 -10.71
N VAL A 192 5.70 -6.17 -10.25
CA VAL A 192 6.51 -7.33 -10.67
C VAL A 192 5.98 -8.61 -10.01
N ASN A 193 5.82 -8.62 -8.67
CA ASN A 193 5.35 -9.81 -7.94
C ASN A 193 3.82 -9.95 -7.90
N GLY A 194 3.06 -8.89 -8.21
CA GLY A 194 1.60 -8.96 -8.26
C GLY A 194 0.91 -8.99 -6.89
N HIS A 195 1.56 -8.48 -5.84
CA HIS A 195 0.99 -8.48 -4.49
C HIS A 195 -0.26 -7.60 -4.34
N ASN A 196 -1.21 -8.07 -3.52
CA ASN A 196 -2.48 -7.40 -3.27
C ASN A 196 -2.41 -6.25 -2.25
N ASP A 197 -1.24 -6.01 -1.65
CA ASP A 197 -1.02 -5.00 -0.62
C ASP A 197 -1.46 -3.59 -1.07
N VAL A 198 -1.27 -3.26 -2.34
CA VAL A 198 -1.64 -1.95 -2.88
C VAL A 198 -3.17 -1.75 -2.95
N LEU A 199 -3.96 -2.83 -3.11
CA LEU A 199 -5.42 -2.75 -3.03
C LEU A 199 -5.86 -2.46 -1.59
N MET A 200 -5.25 -3.14 -0.62
CA MET A 200 -5.49 -2.86 0.80
C MET A 200 -5.12 -1.40 1.15
N MET A 201 -3.97 -0.91 0.66
CA MET A 201 -3.56 0.49 0.84
C MET A 201 -4.55 1.48 0.23
N THR A 202 -5.15 1.15 -0.92
CA THR A 202 -6.17 2.00 -1.56
C THR A 202 -7.37 2.22 -0.62
N GLY A 203 -7.84 1.17 0.04
CA GLY A 203 -8.91 1.28 1.04
C GLY A 203 -8.50 2.11 2.27
N VAL A 204 -7.28 1.94 2.78
CA VAL A 204 -6.74 2.73 3.91
C VAL A 204 -6.61 4.22 3.56
N LEU A 205 -6.02 4.55 2.41
CA LEU A 205 -5.89 5.92 1.94
C LEU A 205 -7.25 6.55 1.63
N GLY A 206 -8.18 5.77 1.06
CA GLY A 206 -9.56 6.17 0.83
C GLY A 206 -10.28 6.52 2.13
N ALA A 207 -10.09 5.70 3.17
CA ALA A 207 -10.64 5.95 4.50
C ALA A 207 -10.11 7.26 5.10
N LEU A 208 -8.79 7.50 5.02
CA LEU A 208 -8.19 8.76 5.46
C LEU A 208 -8.70 9.96 4.68
N TRP A 209 -8.82 9.84 3.36
CA TRP A 209 -9.36 10.90 2.51
C TRP A 209 -10.82 11.22 2.88
N LEU A 210 -11.68 10.22 3.04
CA LEU A 210 -13.07 10.38 3.49
C LEU A 210 -13.16 11.01 4.90
N TYR A 211 -12.26 10.62 5.79
CA TYR A 211 -12.14 11.23 7.13
C TYR A 211 -11.87 12.73 7.05
N THR A 212 -10.92 13.17 6.21
CA THR A 212 -10.64 14.60 6.02
C THR A 212 -11.82 15.38 5.44
N ARG A 213 -12.75 14.70 4.75
CA ARG A 213 -14.01 15.28 4.24
C ARG A 213 -15.17 15.21 5.25
N ARG A 214 -14.90 14.83 6.51
CA ARG A 214 -15.91 14.58 7.58
C ARG A 214 -16.97 13.54 7.22
N ARG A 215 -16.71 12.66 6.25
CA ARG A 215 -17.60 11.53 5.88
C ARG A 215 -17.26 10.29 6.72
N PHE A 216 -17.48 10.39 8.03
CA PHE A 216 -16.95 9.43 9.01
C PHE A 216 -17.46 7.99 8.82
N THR A 217 -18.74 7.80 8.50
CA THR A 217 -19.30 6.46 8.24
C THR A 217 -18.64 5.81 7.04
N LEU A 218 -18.48 6.55 5.94
CA LEU A 218 -17.80 6.04 4.74
C LEU A 218 -16.31 5.78 5.01
N ALA A 219 -15.65 6.61 5.83
CA ALA A 219 -14.27 6.36 6.24
C ALA A 219 -14.14 5.02 6.97
N LEU A 220 -15.03 4.74 7.92
CA LEU A 220 -15.06 3.46 8.64
C LEU A 220 -15.34 2.28 7.71
N VAL A 221 -16.32 2.41 6.81
CA VAL A 221 -16.63 1.38 5.81
C VAL A 221 -15.40 1.11 4.94
N ALA A 222 -14.72 2.13 4.43
CA ALA A 222 -13.51 1.96 3.63
C ALA A 222 -12.38 1.27 4.43
N GLY A 223 -12.22 1.60 5.72
CA GLY A 223 -11.25 0.93 6.60
C GLY A 223 -11.57 -0.55 6.83
N VAL A 224 -12.85 -0.89 7.01
CA VAL A 224 -13.30 -2.29 7.14
C VAL A 224 -13.11 -3.04 5.82
N LEU A 225 -13.46 -2.44 4.68
CA LEU A 225 -13.21 -3.04 3.37
C LEU A 225 -11.72 -3.33 3.16
N ALA A 226 -10.82 -2.43 3.56
CA ALA A 226 -9.37 -2.69 3.53
C ALA A 226 -8.98 -3.92 4.39
N ALA A 227 -9.54 -4.04 5.60
CA ALA A 227 -9.32 -5.18 6.47
C ALA A 227 -9.88 -6.50 5.89
N LEU A 228 -10.95 -6.43 5.11
CA LEU A 228 -11.51 -7.57 4.36
C LEU A 228 -10.68 -7.95 3.12
N VAL A 229 -9.74 -7.11 2.67
CA VAL A 229 -8.72 -7.52 1.69
C VAL A 229 -7.61 -8.26 2.42
N LYS A 230 -7.03 -7.63 3.45
CA LYS A 230 -5.89 -8.16 4.21
C LYS A 230 -6.02 -7.78 5.68
N VAL A 231 -5.91 -8.77 6.56
CA VAL A 231 -6.11 -8.61 8.01
C VAL A 231 -5.16 -7.58 8.62
N SER A 232 -3.97 -7.35 8.03
CA SER A 232 -3.03 -6.32 8.46
C SER A 232 -3.63 -4.91 8.50
N ALA A 233 -4.63 -4.59 7.65
CA ALA A 233 -5.32 -3.31 7.70
C ALA A 233 -6.25 -3.15 8.91
N LEU A 234 -6.60 -4.23 9.61
CA LEU A 234 -7.46 -4.17 10.80
C LEU A 234 -6.85 -3.27 11.89
N VAL A 235 -5.53 -3.16 11.95
CA VAL A 235 -4.82 -2.28 12.91
C VAL A 235 -5.24 -0.81 12.77
N VAL A 236 -5.63 -0.37 11.56
CA VAL A 236 -6.05 1.02 11.30
C VAL A 236 -7.47 1.29 11.80
N VAL A 237 -8.34 0.28 11.84
CA VAL A 237 -9.78 0.45 12.09
C VAL A 237 -10.08 1.02 13.48
N PRO A 238 -9.51 0.53 14.60
CA PRO A 238 -9.74 1.11 15.92
C PRO A 238 -9.28 2.56 16.03
N VAL A 239 -8.12 2.88 15.44
CA VAL A 239 -7.57 4.24 15.44
C VAL A 239 -8.49 5.19 14.69
N LEU A 240 -8.96 4.77 13.51
CA LEU A 240 -9.89 5.54 12.70
C LEU A 240 -11.24 5.73 13.41
N PHE A 241 -11.75 4.69 14.09
CA PHE A 241 -12.99 4.77 14.87
C PHE A 241 -12.91 5.80 15.99
N VAL A 242 -11.86 5.75 16.81
CA VAL A 242 -11.65 6.75 17.87
C VAL A 242 -11.53 8.16 17.29
N ALA A 243 -10.82 8.32 16.17
CA ALA A 243 -10.67 9.60 15.49
C ALA A 243 -12.01 10.14 14.96
N CYS A 244 -12.86 9.29 14.37
CA CYS A 244 -14.20 9.63 13.90
C CYS A 244 -15.11 10.07 15.06
N VAL A 245 -15.18 9.29 16.14
CA VAL A 245 -16.03 9.59 17.31
C VAL A 245 -15.65 10.92 17.94
N ARG A 246 -14.34 11.21 18.09
CA ARG A 246 -13.86 12.50 18.62
C ARG A 246 -14.26 13.66 17.72
N ALA A 247 -14.04 13.54 16.41
CA ALA A 247 -14.37 14.59 15.46
C ALA A 247 -15.87 14.89 15.38
N MET A 248 -16.73 13.90 15.60
CA MET A 248 -18.19 14.08 15.71
C MET A 248 -18.59 14.82 16.99
N ARG A 249 -17.97 14.48 18.13
CA ARG A 249 -18.22 15.17 19.41
C ARG A 249 -17.82 16.64 19.37
N GLU A 250 -16.70 16.96 18.71
CA GLU A 250 -16.25 18.34 18.52
C GLU A 250 -17.19 19.13 17.59
N SER A 251 -17.73 18.51 16.54
CA SER A 251 -18.78 19.10 15.69
C SER A 251 -20.05 19.43 16.47
N GLY A 252 -20.47 18.57 17.42
CA GLY A 252 -21.66 18.80 18.23
C GLY A 252 -21.50 19.89 19.30
N LYS A 253 -20.27 20.14 19.78
CA LYS A 253 -19.97 21.20 20.76
C LYS A 253 -19.80 22.58 20.12
N GLY A 254 -19.46 22.63 18.82
CA GLY A 254 -19.26 23.86 18.05
C GLY A 254 -20.53 24.63 17.66
N ALA A 255 -21.73 24.14 17.99
CA ALA A 255 -22.97 24.93 17.91
C ALA A 255 -23.19 25.82 19.15
N GLY A 256 -22.33 25.71 20.18
CA GLY A 256 -22.46 26.48 21.42
C GLY A 256 -21.32 27.46 21.71
N GLN A 257 -20.08 27.23 21.26
CA GLN A 257 -18.95 28.11 21.58
C GLN A 257 -17.90 28.13 20.46
N SER A 258 -17.78 29.28 19.80
CA SER A 258 -16.61 29.65 19.01
C SER A 258 -15.38 29.74 19.93
N GLY A 259 -14.32 28.97 19.63
CA GLY A 259 -13.01 29.20 20.23
C GLY A 259 -12.12 27.96 20.28
N ALA A 260 -11.00 28.03 19.56
CA ALA A 260 -9.79 27.19 19.68
C ALA A 260 -9.88 25.73 19.20
N VAL A 261 -9.58 25.54 17.91
CA VAL A 261 -9.19 24.24 17.35
C VAL A 261 -7.74 23.92 17.77
N SER A 262 -7.58 23.13 18.83
CA SER A 262 -6.35 22.35 19.11
C SER A 262 -6.72 21.11 19.93
N ALA A 263 -6.29 19.86 19.70
CA ALA A 263 -5.14 19.26 19.03
C ALA A 263 -5.42 17.75 18.81
N PRO A 264 -4.99 17.08 17.72
CA PRO A 264 -5.09 15.63 17.62
C PRO A 264 -3.78 14.94 18.04
N LEU A 265 -3.94 13.81 18.76
CA LEU A 265 -3.04 12.64 18.77
C LEU A 265 -1.66 12.72 19.46
N ARG A 266 -1.63 13.06 20.76
CA ARG A 266 -0.49 12.73 21.65
C ARG A 266 -0.35 11.22 21.98
N GLY A 267 -1.25 10.37 21.48
CA GLY A 267 -1.28 8.93 21.79
C GLY A 267 -0.39 8.06 20.91
N VAL A 268 -0.10 8.49 19.68
CA VAL A 268 0.64 7.68 18.70
C VAL A 268 2.15 7.71 18.96
N SER A 269 2.69 8.82 19.49
CA SER A 269 4.12 8.93 19.82
C SER A 269 4.54 8.10 21.04
N ARG A 270 3.62 7.79 21.97
CA ARG A 270 3.94 6.97 23.15
C ARG A 270 4.04 5.47 22.86
N LEU A 271 3.42 5.00 21.77
CA LEU A 271 3.52 3.62 21.31
C LEU A 271 4.82 3.34 20.54
N LEU A 272 5.46 4.38 19.98
CA LEU A 272 6.71 4.26 19.23
C LEU A 272 7.97 4.33 20.10
N ASN A 273 7.85 4.66 21.39
CA ASN A 273 9.02 4.88 22.27
C ASN A 273 9.19 3.82 23.37
N ARG A 274 8.56 2.64 23.24
CA ARG A 274 8.68 1.58 24.24
C ARG A 274 9.23 0.30 23.63
N GLY A 275 10.55 0.13 23.80
CA GLY A 275 11.16 -1.16 24.11
C GLY A 275 11.46 -2.09 22.95
N SER A 276 12.71 -2.01 22.49
CA SER A 276 13.48 -3.09 21.88
C SER A 276 13.47 -4.38 22.71
N GLY A 277 13.19 -5.52 22.05
CA GLY A 277 13.42 -6.88 22.55
C GLY A 277 13.32 -7.89 21.40
N PRO A 278 14.18 -8.93 21.33
CA PRO A 278 14.28 -9.78 20.15
C PRO A 278 13.33 -10.99 20.28
N ALA A 279 12.37 -11.12 19.36
CA ALA A 279 11.64 -12.37 19.17
C ALA A 279 11.17 -12.48 17.71
N ARG A 280 11.59 -13.58 17.09
CA ARG A 280 11.23 -14.04 15.75
C ARG A 280 9.71 -14.13 15.63
N VAL A 281 9.14 -13.64 14.53
CA VAL A 281 7.89 -14.10 13.86
C VAL A 281 7.49 -13.08 12.78
N PHE A 282 7.27 -13.58 11.56
CA PHE A 282 6.62 -12.95 10.39
C PHE A 282 7.25 -11.70 9.77
N SER A 283 8.22 -11.93 8.89
CA SER A 283 8.65 -10.99 7.86
C SER A 283 7.65 -10.95 6.70
N PHE A 284 6.43 -10.45 6.95
CA PHE A 284 5.46 -10.10 5.89
C PHE A 284 4.72 -8.83 6.31
N GLY A 285 4.88 -7.75 5.54
CA GLY A 285 4.11 -6.51 5.70
C GLY A 285 4.78 -5.33 6.44
N VAL A 286 6.01 -5.49 6.96
CA VAL A 286 6.73 -4.41 7.65
C VAL A 286 6.96 -3.21 6.73
N SER A 287 7.29 -3.41 5.45
CA SER A 287 7.55 -2.32 4.50
C SER A 287 6.32 -1.45 4.21
N THR A 288 5.15 -2.05 4.02
CA THR A 288 3.90 -1.34 3.64
C THR A 288 3.28 -0.60 4.82
N VAL A 289 3.26 -1.22 6.01
CA VAL A 289 2.80 -0.57 7.24
C VAL A 289 3.76 0.53 7.66
N THR A 290 5.07 0.33 7.50
CA THR A 290 6.09 1.37 7.77
C THR A 290 5.96 2.53 6.78
N LEU A 291 5.67 2.27 5.49
CA LEU A 291 5.39 3.33 4.51
C LEU A 291 4.10 4.08 4.85
N CYS A 292 3.03 3.39 5.26
CA CYS A 292 1.80 4.04 5.75
C CYS A 292 2.06 4.89 6.99
N LEU A 293 2.80 4.38 7.97
CA LEU A 293 3.16 5.10 9.18
C LEU A 293 4.13 6.26 8.88
N ALA A 294 5.01 6.12 7.90
CA ALA A 294 5.91 7.17 7.45
C ALA A 294 5.17 8.25 6.66
N ILE A 295 4.22 7.89 5.80
CA ILE A 295 3.34 8.84 5.10
C ILE A 295 2.47 9.57 6.13
N VAL A 296 1.91 8.86 7.11
CA VAL A 296 1.20 9.48 8.24
C VAL A 296 2.15 10.39 9.04
N ALA A 297 3.35 9.94 9.40
CA ALA A 297 4.32 10.76 10.13
C ALA A 297 4.75 12.00 9.35
N VAL A 298 4.99 11.90 8.04
CA VAL A 298 5.31 13.01 7.13
C VAL A 298 4.11 13.94 6.96
N LEU A 299 2.88 13.40 6.91
CA LEU A 299 1.64 14.19 6.94
C LEU A 299 1.47 14.98 8.26
N TYR A 300 2.14 14.61 9.36
CA TYR A 300 1.96 15.24 10.67
C TYR A 300 3.20 15.98 11.22
N ALA A 301 4.43 15.73 10.73
CA ALA A 301 5.67 16.35 11.23
C ALA A 301 5.71 17.89 11.13
N PRO A 302 5.23 18.55 10.05
CA PRO A 302 5.22 20.02 9.97
C PRO A 302 4.19 20.67 10.92
N CYS A 303 3.11 19.94 11.23
CA CYS A 303 2.02 20.40 12.10
C CYS A 303 2.46 20.42 13.59
N LEU A 304 3.39 19.55 13.96
CA LEU A 304 4.05 19.57 15.28
C LEU A 304 5.05 20.73 15.40
N ALA A 305 5.82 21.02 14.35
CA ALA A 305 6.83 22.08 14.35
C ALA A 305 6.25 23.50 14.39
N GLN A 306 5.13 23.76 13.69
CA GLN A 306 4.47 25.06 13.73
C GLN A 306 3.80 25.36 15.08
N ARG A 307 3.36 24.33 15.82
CA ARG A 307 2.76 24.50 17.14
C ARG A 307 3.78 24.81 18.22
N THR A 308 4.95 24.17 18.21
CA THR A 308 6.03 24.50 19.15
C THR A 308 6.52 25.94 18.96
N LEU A 309 6.57 26.44 17.73
CA LEU A 309 6.94 27.85 17.47
C LEU A 309 5.86 28.84 17.92
N HIS A 310 4.58 28.49 17.76
CA HIS A 310 3.47 29.34 18.22
C HIS A 310 3.33 29.35 19.75
N ASP A 311 3.58 28.23 20.43
CA ASP A 311 3.57 28.13 21.90
C ASP A 311 4.80 28.80 22.55
N LEU A 312 5.96 28.84 21.85
CA LEU A 312 7.15 29.56 22.31
C LEU A 312 7.11 31.07 22.01
N GLY A 313 6.33 31.50 21.00
CA GLY A 313 6.16 32.91 20.64
C GLY A 313 5.00 33.63 21.35
N GLY A 314 4.03 32.89 21.91
CA GLY A 314 2.85 33.43 22.58
C GLY A 314 3.06 33.84 24.05
N GLY A 315 4.27 33.68 24.57
CA GLY A 315 4.59 33.87 25.98
C GLY A 315 5.36 35.14 26.30
N HIS A 316 5.06 36.30 25.71
CA HIS A 316 5.42 37.61 26.29
C HIS A 316 4.74 38.74 25.52
N ARG A 317 3.62 39.25 26.08
CA ARG A 317 3.25 40.68 26.15
C ARG A 317 1.87 40.81 26.79
N GLN A 318 1.86 40.92 28.12
CA GLN A 318 0.83 41.69 28.81
C GLN A 318 1.44 42.41 30.02
N ALA A 319 1.34 43.74 29.95
CA ALA A 319 1.28 44.74 31.01
C ALA A 319 2.46 44.94 31.99
N CYS A 320 3.12 46.09 31.86
CA CYS A 320 3.31 47.04 32.97
C CYS A 320 3.70 48.44 32.40
N ALA A 321 2.94 49.45 32.81
CA ALA A 321 3.16 50.92 32.76
C ALA A 321 3.63 51.55 31.43
#